data_AF-A0A975XP72-F1
#
_entry.id   AF-A0A975XP72-F1
#
_cell.length_a   1.000
_cell.length_b   1.000
_cell.length_c   1.000
_cell.angle_alpha   90.00
_cell.angle_beta   90.00
_cell.angle_gamma   90.00
#
_symmetry.space_group_name_H-M   'P 1'
#
loop_
_entity.id
_entity.type
_entity.pdbx_description
1 polymer ?
#
loop_
_entity_poly.entity_id
_entity_poly.type
_entity_poly.pdbx_seq_one_letter_code
_entity_poly.pdbx_strand_id
1 'polypeptide(L)'
;MNNYKDYIQLKDVSHFWMWQMVLSGDKKRASEFIEAQREKFFKRLDCDPTSENLLKLCPTEQEEAYVLGFLVSKAYSPEEIEEKKRYYLGLEPMPEANVTIGRWEHETKRIFSSASFNDYPDLYFCYLDTYRKLGRFFLEDYSKI
;
A
#
# COMPACT_ATOMS: atom_id res chain seq x y z
N MET A 1 17.70 4.49 23.28
CA MET A 1 17.93 3.79 22.00
C MET A 1 16.78 2.83 21.81
N ASN A 2 15.79 3.19 20.99
CA ASN A 2 14.67 2.29 20.70
C ASN A 2 15.14 1.26 19.67
N ASN A 3 15.20 0.01 20.10
CA ASN A 3 15.50 -1.14 19.24
C ASN A 3 14.33 -1.33 18.26
N TYR A 4 14.45 -0.76 17.06
CA TYR A 4 13.57 -1.09 15.92
C TYR A 4 13.57 -2.60 15.58
N LYS A 5 14.55 -3.36 16.11
CA LYS A 5 14.71 -4.80 15.89
C LYS A 5 13.65 -5.67 16.58
N ASP A 6 12.95 -5.16 17.59
CA ASP A 6 11.99 -5.96 18.36
C ASP A 6 10.53 -5.79 17.89
N TYR A 7 10.23 -4.80 17.04
CA TYR A 7 8.86 -4.51 16.58
C TYR A 7 8.44 -5.29 15.32
N ILE A 8 9.40 -5.94 14.65
CA ILE A 8 9.18 -6.61 13.38
C ILE A 8 9.58 -8.07 13.56
N GLN A 9 8.73 -8.83 14.25
CA GLN A 9 8.58 -10.23 13.88
C GLN A 9 8.03 -10.25 12.44
N LEU A 10 8.96 -10.15 11.49
CA LEU A 10 9.04 -10.49 10.06
C LEU A 10 7.88 -11.21 9.36
N LYS A 11 6.62 -10.98 9.72
CA LYS A 11 5.45 -11.57 9.08
C LYS A 11 4.52 -10.57 8.40
N ASP A 12 4.60 -9.26 8.64
CA ASP A 12 3.50 -8.38 8.20
C ASP A 12 3.82 -7.10 7.43
N VAL A 13 5.07 -6.80 7.01
CA VAL A 13 5.30 -5.47 6.41
C VAL A 13 6.33 -5.37 5.29
N SER A 14 6.39 -6.33 4.38
CA SER A 14 7.30 -6.23 3.23
C SER A 14 6.82 -6.98 2.00
N HIS A 15 5.51 -7.27 1.93
CA HIS A 15 5.00 -8.37 1.11
C HIS A 15 5.13 -8.22 -0.40
N PHE A 16 5.25 -7.03 -1.02
CA PHE A 16 5.32 -6.96 -2.49
C PHE A 16 6.76 -7.07 -3.04
N TRP A 17 7.67 -6.19 -2.62
CA TRP A 17 9.06 -6.21 -3.09
C TRP A 17 9.92 -7.30 -2.43
N MET A 18 9.66 -7.60 -1.16
CA MET A 18 10.31 -8.75 -0.52
C MET A 18 9.80 -10.04 -1.15
N TRP A 19 8.52 -10.19 -1.55
CA TRP A 19 8.12 -11.38 -2.31
C TRP A 19 8.84 -11.48 -3.66
N GLN A 20 8.85 -10.41 -4.46
CA GLN A 20 9.52 -10.40 -5.76
C GLN A 20 11.02 -10.76 -5.65
N MET A 21 11.74 -10.23 -4.65
CA MET A 21 13.17 -10.50 -4.47
C MET A 21 13.50 -11.73 -3.61
N VAL A 22 12.61 -12.18 -2.72
CA VAL A 22 12.76 -13.46 -2.00
C VAL A 22 12.48 -14.64 -2.93
N LEU A 23 11.56 -14.48 -3.89
CA LEU A 23 11.39 -15.44 -4.99
C LEU A 23 12.64 -15.54 -5.88
N SER A 24 13.45 -14.47 -5.99
CA SER A 24 14.75 -14.52 -6.67
C SER A 24 15.90 -15.06 -5.80
N GLY A 25 15.64 -15.44 -4.54
CA GLY A 25 16.58 -16.14 -3.66
C GLY A 25 17.64 -15.26 -2.96
N ASP A 26 17.79 -13.99 -3.34
CA ASP A 26 18.81 -13.08 -2.78
C ASP A 26 18.22 -12.12 -1.73
N LYS A 27 18.06 -12.64 -0.51
CA LYS A 27 17.49 -11.92 0.63
C LYS A 27 18.32 -10.70 1.05
N LYS A 28 19.64 -10.73 0.85
CA LYS A 28 20.54 -9.65 1.29
C LYS A 28 20.33 -8.43 0.40
N ARG A 29 20.38 -8.62 -0.92
CA ARG A 29 20.14 -7.55 -1.89
C ARG A 29 18.73 -6.95 -1.76
N ALA A 30 17.75 -7.80 -1.46
CA ALA A 30 16.38 -7.35 -1.19
C ALA A 30 16.30 -6.40 0.00
N SER A 31 16.96 -6.77 1.11
CA SER A 31 17.01 -5.95 2.32
C SER A 31 17.72 -4.62 2.06
N GLU A 32 18.86 -4.64 1.36
CA GLU A 32 19.64 -3.42 1.04
C GLU A 32 18.82 -2.45 0.16
N PHE A 33 18.10 -2.98 -0.83
CA PHE A 33 17.23 -2.15 -1.67
C PHE A 33 16.09 -1.52 -0.86
N ILE A 34 15.40 -2.30 -0.03
CA ILE A 34 14.29 -1.79 0.80
C ILE A 34 14.79 -0.68 1.72
N GLU A 35 15.90 -0.89 2.43
CA GLU A 35 16.47 0.14 3.31
C GLU A 35 16.87 1.42 2.56
N ALA A 36 17.40 1.30 1.34
CA ALA A 36 17.70 2.46 0.51
C ALA A 36 16.43 3.22 0.08
N GLN A 37 15.32 2.54 -0.20
CA GLN A 37 14.05 3.20 -0.53
C GLN A 37 13.42 3.86 0.71
N ARG A 38 13.49 3.20 1.86
CA ARG A 38 13.08 3.73 3.17
C ARG A 38 13.78 5.05 3.50
N GLU A 39 15.09 5.10 3.32
CA GLU A 39 15.88 6.32 3.55
C GLU A 39 15.47 7.45 2.60
N LYS A 40 15.27 7.14 1.31
CA LYS A 40 14.81 8.12 0.31
C LYS A 40 13.43 8.69 0.65
N PHE A 41 12.51 7.84 1.08
CA PHE A 41 11.15 8.22 1.44
C PHE A 41 11.14 9.25 2.57
N PHE A 42 11.86 8.99 3.67
CA PHE A 42 11.91 9.93 4.78
C PHE A 42 12.66 11.22 4.48
N LYS A 43 13.74 11.16 3.70
CA LYS A 43 14.41 12.37 3.22
C LYS A 43 13.49 13.27 2.40
N ARG A 44 12.54 12.69 1.65
CA ARG A 44 11.58 13.43 0.83
C ARG A 44 10.47 14.07 1.66
N LEU A 45 10.01 13.39 2.72
CA LEU A 45 8.90 13.85 3.54
C LEU A 45 9.27 14.95 4.54
N ASP A 46 10.57 15.11 4.85
CA ASP A 46 11.08 16.08 5.83
C ASP A 46 10.31 16.04 7.17
N CYS A 47 9.87 14.83 7.57
CA CYS A 47 9.00 14.62 8.73
C CYS A 47 9.42 13.39 9.54
N ASP A 48 9.09 13.43 10.83
CA ASP A 48 9.43 12.35 11.75
C ASP A 48 8.50 11.14 11.53
N PRO A 49 9.06 9.91 11.45
CA PRO A 49 8.36 8.72 10.97
C PRO A 49 7.50 8.07 12.05
N THR A 50 6.49 8.78 12.54
CA THR A 50 5.49 8.21 13.43
C THR A 50 4.33 7.64 12.62
N SER A 51 3.76 6.51 13.02
CA SER A 51 2.60 5.91 12.33
C SER A 51 1.43 6.89 12.22
N GLU A 52 1.26 7.79 13.19
CA GLU A 52 0.22 8.81 13.16
C GLU A 52 0.48 9.89 12.10
N ASN A 53 1.73 10.31 11.89
CA ASN A 53 2.08 11.24 10.82
C ASN A 53 1.91 10.60 9.44
N LEU A 54 2.27 9.31 9.31
CA LEU A 54 2.14 8.58 8.06
C LEU A 54 0.68 8.44 7.60
N LEU A 55 -0.26 8.24 8.52
CA LEU A 55 -1.70 8.19 8.21
C LEU A 55 -2.30 9.54 7.76
N LYS A 56 -1.56 10.65 7.95
CA LYS A 56 -1.98 12.00 7.53
C LYS A 56 -1.43 12.37 6.15
N LEU A 57 -0.57 11.54 5.57
CA LEU A 57 0.02 11.77 4.23
C LEU A 57 -1.04 11.65 3.13
N CYS A 58 -0.71 12.08 1.90
CA CYS A 58 -1.60 11.85 0.79
C CYS A 58 -1.67 10.33 0.45
N PRO A 59 -2.74 9.84 -0.21
CA PRO A 59 -2.93 8.41 -0.46
C PRO A 59 -1.73 7.73 -1.13
N THR A 60 -1.08 8.39 -2.08
CA THR A 60 0.11 7.85 -2.76
C THR A 60 1.29 7.65 -1.81
N GLU A 61 1.50 8.57 -0.87
CA GLU A 61 2.57 8.45 0.12
C GLU A 61 2.23 7.42 1.19
N GLN A 62 0.95 7.27 1.54
CA GLN A 62 0.49 6.19 2.43
C GLN A 62 0.71 4.82 1.78
N GLU A 63 0.37 4.67 0.50
CA GLU A 63 0.60 3.47 -0.29
C GLU A 63 2.09 3.12 -0.34
N GLU A 64 2.96 4.09 -0.62
CA GLU A 64 4.42 3.90 -0.57
C GLU A 64 4.90 3.51 0.85
N ALA A 65 4.34 4.11 1.90
CA ALA A 65 4.65 3.75 3.29
C ALA A 65 4.25 2.30 3.63
N TYR A 66 3.11 1.81 3.14
CA TYR A 66 2.74 0.39 3.25
C TYR A 66 3.72 -0.52 2.50
N VAL A 67 4.06 -0.16 1.25
CA VAL A 67 4.99 -0.93 0.41
C VAL A 67 6.39 -1.02 1.04
N LEU A 68 6.83 0.06 1.68
CA LEU A 68 8.12 0.15 2.39
C LEU A 68 8.07 -0.43 3.81
N GLY A 69 6.90 -0.84 4.30
CA GLY A 69 6.81 -1.51 5.57
C GLY A 69 6.73 -0.62 6.79
N PHE A 70 6.33 0.64 6.61
CA PHE A 70 6.15 1.60 7.70
C PHE A 70 4.72 1.65 8.25
N LEU A 71 3.75 1.22 7.44
CA LEU A 71 2.36 1.06 7.86
C LEU A 71 1.99 -0.43 7.84
N VAL A 72 1.31 -0.86 8.90
CA VAL A 72 0.74 -2.21 9.03
C VAL A 72 -0.76 -2.10 8.81
N SER A 73 -1.35 -3.10 8.14
CA SER A 73 -2.80 -3.14 8.00
C SER A 73 -3.45 -3.29 9.37
N LYS A 74 -4.51 -2.51 9.62
CA LYS A 74 -5.38 -2.74 10.78
C LYS A 74 -6.01 -4.13 10.66
N ALA A 75 -6.29 -4.76 11.79
CA ALA A 75 -7.18 -5.92 11.84
C ALA A 75 -8.63 -5.45 11.64
N TYR A 76 -9.28 -5.97 10.60
CA TYR A 76 -10.68 -5.70 10.30
C TYR A 76 -11.57 -6.86 10.70
N SER A 77 -12.76 -6.56 11.21
CA SER A 77 -13.83 -7.55 11.28
C SER A 77 -14.40 -7.83 9.88
N PRO A 78 -14.98 -9.02 9.63
CA PRO A 78 -15.67 -9.32 8.38
C PRO A 78 -16.77 -8.30 8.04
N GLU A 79 -17.48 -7.79 9.05
CA GLU A 79 -18.54 -6.80 8.89
C GLU A 79 -17.98 -5.45 8.44
N GLU A 80 -16.87 -4.99 9.03
CA GLU A 80 -16.18 -3.77 8.61
C GLU A 80 -15.69 -3.89 7.16
N ILE A 81 -15.19 -5.06 6.75
CA ILE A 81 -14.79 -5.33 5.37
C ILE A 81 -15.97 -5.20 4.41
N GLU A 82 -17.09 -5.86 4.71
CA GLU A 82 -18.27 -5.81 3.84
C GLU A 82 -18.93 -4.42 3.80
N GLU A 83 -18.84 -3.65 4.88
CA GLU A 83 -19.20 -2.23 4.88
C GLU A 83 -18.31 -1.42 3.93
N LYS A 84 -16.98 -1.58 4.03
CA LYS A 84 -16.02 -0.89 3.16
C LYS A 84 -16.18 -1.28 1.68
N LYS A 85 -16.40 -2.56 1.38
CA LYS A 85 -16.66 -3.01 0.01
C LYS A 85 -17.89 -2.33 -0.59
N ARG A 86 -18.99 -2.26 0.16
CA ARG A 86 -20.21 -1.56 -0.26
C ARG A 86 -19.97 -0.07 -0.47
N TYR A 87 -19.21 0.56 0.43
CA TYR A 87 -18.81 1.96 0.29
C TYR A 87 -18.09 2.22 -1.04
N TYR A 88 -17.01 1.49 -1.33
CA TYR A 88 -16.23 1.68 -2.56
C TYR A 88 -16.98 1.32 -3.85
N LEU A 89 -17.84 0.29 -3.82
CA LEU A 89 -18.71 -0.06 -4.95
C LEU A 89 -19.74 1.03 -5.26
N GLY A 90 -20.10 1.86 -4.28
CA GLY A 90 -21.00 3.00 -4.45
C GLY A 90 -20.31 4.32 -4.83
N LEU A 91 -18.98 4.35 -4.92
CA LEU A 91 -18.24 5.53 -5.34
C LEU A 91 -18.11 5.60 -6.86
N GLU A 92 -17.90 6.81 -7.36
CA GLU A 92 -17.46 7.09 -8.74
C GLU A 92 -16.02 7.62 -8.73
N PRO A 93 -15.24 7.39 -9.81
CA PRO A 93 -13.91 7.98 -9.96
C PRO A 93 -13.99 9.51 -9.94
N MET A 94 -12.94 10.16 -9.44
CA MET A 94 -12.89 11.62 -9.49
C MET A 94 -12.69 12.08 -10.93
N PRO A 95 -13.30 13.20 -11.38
CA PRO A 95 -13.17 13.68 -12.75
C PRO A 95 -11.71 13.84 -13.21
N GLU A 96 -10.84 14.25 -12.29
CA GLU A 96 -9.41 14.49 -12.51
C GLU A 96 -8.62 13.20 -12.76
N ALA A 97 -9.14 12.05 -12.35
CA ALA A 97 -8.49 10.76 -12.55
C ALA A 97 -8.53 10.28 -14.01
N ASN A 98 -9.41 10.85 -14.84
CA ASN A 98 -9.61 10.39 -16.23
C ASN A 98 -9.91 8.87 -16.34
N VAL A 99 -10.61 8.31 -15.34
CA VAL A 99 -11.05 6.91 -15.29
C VAL A 99 -12.55 6.85 -15.59
N THR A 100 -12.95 5.95 -16.49
CA THR A 100 -14.38 5.71 -16.76
C THR A 100 -15.02 4.94 -15.60
N ILE A 101 -16.33 5.14 -15.39
CA ILE A 101 -17.10 4.40 -14.37
C ILE A 101 -16.95 2.88 -14.56
N GLY A 102 -17.07 2.39 -15.79
CA GLY A 102 -16.91 0.96 -16.08
C GLY A 102 -15.51 0.42 -15.75
N ARG A 103 -14.46 1.23 -15.97
CA ARG A 103 -13.09 0.86 -15.59
C ARG A 103 -12.90 0.88 -14.07
N TRP A 104 -13.48 1.87 -13.37
CA TRP A 104 -13.50 1.93 -11.91
C TRP A 104 -14.16 0.68 -11.30
N GLU A 105 -15.38 0.35 -11.74
CA GLU A 105 -16.10 -0.82 -11.23
C GLU A 105 -15.32 -2.12 -11.44
N HIS A 106 -14.69 -2.27 -12.61
CA HIS A 106 -13.88 -3.43 -12.92
C HIS A 106 -12.70 -3.57 -11.95
N GLU A 107 -11.93 -2.49 -11.75
CA GLU A 107 -10.75 -2.50 -10.88
C GLU A 107 -11.13 -2.71 -9.41
N THR A 108 -12.21 -2.07 -8.94
CA THR A 108 -12.71 -2.26 -7.56
C THR A 108 -13.08 -3.72 -7.30
N LYS A 109 -13.83 -4.35 -8.20
CA LYS A 109 -14.19 -5.78 -8.09
C LYS A 109 -12.97 -6.69 -8.17
N ARG A 110 -12.01 -6.38 -9.05
CA ARG A 110 -10.75 -7.12 -9.18
C ARG A 110 -9.95 -7.09 -7.88
N ILE A 111 -9.83 -5.91 -7.26
CA ILE A 111 -9.12 -5.73 -5.98
C ILE A 111 -9.76 -6.56 -4.86
N PHE A 112 -11.09 -6.52 -4.72
CA PHE A 112 -11.79 -7.31 -3.70
C PHE A 112 -11.72 -8.83 -3.91
N SER A 113 -11.39 -9.25 -5.13
CA SER A 113 -11.19 -10.67 -5.47
C SER A 113 -9.73 -11.12 -5.36
N SER A 114 -8.81 -10.23 -4.97
CA SER A 114 -7.39 -10.57 -4.80
C SER A 114 -7.22 -11.59 -3.68
N ALA A 115 -6.40 -12.62 -3.92
CA ALA A 115 -6.16 -13.69 -2.94
C ALA A 115 -5.63 -13.17 -1.60
N SER A 116 -4.85 -12.09 -1.62
CA SER A 116 -4.25 -11.46 -0.43
C SER A 116 -5.08 -10.28 0.11
N PHE A 117 -6.30 -10.04 -0.39
CA PHE A 117 -7.10 -8.89 0.05
C PHE A 117 -7.38 -8.93 1.56
N ASN A 118 -7.80 -10.08 2.08
CA ASN A 118 -8.16 -10.22 3.49
C ASN A 118 -6.96 -10.15 4.44
N ASP A 119 -5.74 -10.39 3.93
CA ASP A 119 -4.52 -10.28 4.73
C ASP A 119 -4.13 -8.81 4.94
N TYR A 120 -4.42 -7.94 3.96
CA TYR A 120 -3.98 -6.53 3.95
C TYR A 120 -5.05 -5.54 3.44
N PRO A 121 -6.27 -5.53 4.00
CA PRO A 121 -7.39 -4.76 3.44
C PRO A 121 -7.14 -3.25 3.35
N ASP A 122 -6.44 -2.64 4.33
CA ASP A 122 -6.13 -1.20 4.31
C ASP A 122 -5.29 -0.79 3.11
N LEU A 123 -4.30 -1.61 2.77
CA LEU A 123 -3.47 -1.37 1.60
C LEU A 123 -4.33 -1.33 0.33
N TYR A 124 -5.29 -2.25 0.22
CA TYR A 124 -6.20 -2.28 -0.93
C TYR A 124 -7.19 -1.12 -0.95
N PHE A 125 -7.67 -0.68 0.21
CA PHE A 125 -8.47 0.55 0.29
C PHE A 125 -7.64 1.78 -0.10
N CYS A 126 -6.38 1.84 0.32
CA CYS A 126 -5.42 2.87 -0.10
C CYS A 126 -5.20 2.85 -1.62
N TYR A 127 -4.99 1.66 -2.23
CA TYR A 127 -4.89 1.51 -3.68
C TYR A 127 -6.14 2.03 -4.40
N LEU A 128 -7.33 1.70 -3.89
CA LEU A 128 -8.59 2.18 -4.46
C LEU A 128 -8.71 3.70 -4.34
N ASP A 129 -8.33 4.27 -3.21
CA ASP A 129 -8.28 5.72 -3.00
C ASP A 129 -7.34 6.41 -3.98
N THR A 130 -6.11 5.91 -4.14
CA THR A 130 -5.13 6.43 -5.09
C THR A 130 -5.66 6.35 -6.51
N TYR A 131 -6.15 5.18 -6.93
CA TYR A 131 -6.67 4.98 -8.28
C TYR A 131 -7.90 5.85 -8.57
N ARG A 132 -8.82 5.97 -7.59
CA ARG A 132 -10.01 6.82 -7.71
C ARG A 132 -9.65 8.29 -7.93
N LYS A 133 -8.61 8.77 -7.26
CA LYS A 133 -8.19 10.19 -7.25
C LYS A 133 -7.28 10.53 -8.43
N LEU A 134 -6.39 9.61 -8.82
CA LEU A 134 -5.29 9.89 -9.74
C LEU A 134 -5.34 9.09 -11.05
N GLY A 135 -6.17 8.05 -11.12
CA GLY A 135 -6.32 7.20 -12.29
C GLY A 135 -5.15 6.27 -12.60
N ARG A 136 -4.18 6.16 -11.70
CA ARG A 136 -2.99 5.32 -11.85
C ARG A 136 -2.60 4.68 -10.53
N PHE A 137 -1.97 3.52 -10.60
CA PHE A 137 -1.34 2.85 -9.47
C PHE A 137 0.12 3.28 -9.37
N PHE A 138 0.66 3.46 -8.16
CA PHE A 138 2.05 3.88 -7.99
C PHE A 138 3.04 2.81 -8.49
N LEU A 139 2.65 1.54 -8.47
CA LEU A 139 3.48 0.40 -8.88
C LEU A 139 3.70 0.28 -10.39
N GLU A 140 2.94 0.96 -11.24
CA GLU A 140 3.18 0.91 -12.70
C GLU A 140 4.51 1.58 -13.09
N ASP A 141 4.99 2.56 -12.31
CA ASP A 141 6.23 3.28 -12.61
C ASP A 141 7.51 2.59 -12.11
N TYR A 142 7.43 1.69 -11.13
CA TYR A 142 8.60 0.89 -10.71
C TYR A 142 8.98 -0.22 -11.71
N SER A 143 8.10 -0.56 -12.65
CA SER A 143 8.42 -1.50 -13.74
C SER A 143 9.41 -0.94 -14.77
N LYS A 144 9.74 0.35 -14.67
CA LYS A 144 10.65 1.08 -15.56
C LYS A 144 12.04 1.35 -14.96
N ILE A 145 12.32 0.88 -13.75
CA ILE A 145 13.60 0.98 -13.05
C ILE A 145 14.26 -0.40 -12.98
#